data_AF-A0AAU9LJ74-F1
#
_entry.id   AF-A0AAU9LJ74-F1
#
_cell.length_a   1.000
_cell.length_b   1.000
_cell.length_c   1.000
_cell.angle_alpha   90.00
_cell.angle_beta   90.00
_cell.angle_gamma   90.00
#
_symmetry.space_group_name_H-M   'P 1'
#
loop_
_entity.id
_entity.type
_entity.pdbx_description
1 polymer ?
#
loop_
_entity_poly.entity_id
_entity_poly.type
_entity_poly.pdbx_seq_one_letter_code
_entity_poly.pdbx_strand_id
1 'polypeptide(L)'
;MASIGHAEHSWSPNYRLHMDENHSNGVTNEDMAINLLQTQLELSLIREDFQDQLRELRQAVNRHLDAMNLEVDDVHAGQLDISNMVADLKNHFVSLQGAYVKMVFKDNKRKKLMYCVGIVGVVSASVVTYLVFK
;
A
#
# COMPACT_ATOMS: atom_id res chain seq x y z
N MET A 1 24.25 -51.74 31.05
CA MET A 1 24.76 -50.71 31.98
C MET A 1 24.02 -49.41 31.68
N ALA A 2 23.34 -48.86 32.70
CA ALA A 2 22.62 -47.56 32.82
C ALA A 2 21.51 -47.29 31.76
N SER A 3 20.20 -47.15 32.04
CA SER A 3 19.36 -46.74 33.18
C SER A 3 19.60 -45.33 33.72
N ILE A 4 18.97 -44.33 33.09
CA ILE A 4 18.66 -42.98 33.62
C ILE A 4 17.49 -42.44 32.77
N GLY A 5 16.35 -41.98 33.23
CA GLY A 5 15.78 -41.80 34.56
C GLY A 5 14.42 -41.12 34.32
N HIS A 6 13.32 -41.85 34.51
CA HIS A 6 11.95 -41.33 34.38
C HIS A 6 11.70 -40.43 35.61
N ALA A 7 11.62 -39.12 35.41
CA ALA A 7 11.28 -38.18 36.48
C ALA A 7 9.77 -38.21 36.73
N GLU A 8 9.30 -39.19 37.50
CA GLU A 8 7.96 -39.15 38.08
C GLU A 8 7.95 -38.13 39.22
N HIS A 9 7.52 -36.91 38.92
CA HIS A 9 7.25 -35.90 39.95
C HIS A 9 5.92 -36.23 40.65
N SER A 10 5.98 -37.17 41.59
CA SER A 10 4.93 -37.42 42.59
C SER A 10 4.87 -36.23 43.57
N TRP A 11 4.04 -35.24 43.28
CA TRP A 11 3.60 -34.27 44.28
C TRP A 11 2.29 -34.77 44.90
N SER A 12 2.39 -35.62 45.91
CA SER A 12 1.28 -35.92 46.81
C SER A 12 1.56 -35.22 48.14
N PRO A 13 0.86 -34.11 48.46
CA PRO A 13 1.06 -33.44 49.73
C PRO A 13 0.37 -34.28 50.82
N ASN A 14 1.16 -34.80 51.75
CA ASN A 14 0.69 -35.61 52.85
C ASN A 14 0.14 -34.68 53.96
N TYR A 15 -1.13 -34.29 53.86
CA TYR A 15 -1.79 -33.33 54.76
C TYR A 15 -2.19 -33.88 56.14
N ARG A 16 -1.42 -34.78 56.75
CA ARG A 16 -1.96 -35.55 57.89
C ARG A 16 -1.40 -35.29 59.28
N LEU A 17 -0.48 -34.35 59.51
CA LEU A 17 0.11 -34.21 60.86
C LEU A 17 0.73 -32.84 61.21
N HIS A 18 0.13 -31.71 60.79
CA HIS A 18 0.60 -30.37 61.20
C HIS A 18 -0.54 -29.41 61.57
N MET A 19 -1.55 -29.91 62.29
CA MET A 19 -2.57 -29.07 62.94
C MET A 19 -2.40 -29.12 64.47
N ASP A 20 -1.19 -28.90 64.95
CA ASP A 20 -0.98 -28.74 66.40
C ASP A 20 0.25 -27.88 66.70
N GLU A 21 0.17 -26.60 66.36
CA GLU A 21 0.85 -25.52 67.11
C GLU A 21 0.29 -24.17 66.66
N ASN A 22 -0.88 -23.84 67.21
CA ASN A 22 -1.49 -22.51 67.09
C ASN A 22 -0.66 -21.48 67.89
N HIS A 23 0.39 -20.94 67.28
CA HIS A 23 0.80 -19.57 67.58
C HIS A 23 -0.15 -18.64 66.81
N SER A 24 -1.24 -18.26 67.49
CA SER A 24 -2.21 -17.29 66.97
C SER A 24 -1.53 -15.93 66.77
N ASN A 25 -1.26 -15.58 65.51
CA ASN A 25 -0.89 -14.22 65.11
C ASN A 25 -2.08 -13.23 65.19
N GLY A 26 -3.17 -13.58 65.89
CA GLY A 26 -4.39 -12.76 65.99
C GLY A 26 -5.20 -12.67 64.70
N VAL A 27 -4.75 -13.25 63.59
CA VAL A 27 -5.46 -13.31 62.31
C VAL A 27 -6.40 -14.50 62.33
N THR A 28 -7.70 -14.23 62.26
CA THR A 28 -8.73 -15.25 62.17
C THR A 28 -8.91 -15.73 60.73
N ASN A 29 -9.51 -16.91 60.54
CA ASN A 29 -9.89 -17.39 59.21
C ASN A 29 -10.86 -16.42 58.50
N GLU A 30 -11.64 -15.66 59.26
CA GLU A 30 -12.55 -14.62 58.75
C GLU A 30 -11.75 -13.46 58.15
N ASP A 31 -10.70 -12.99 58.83
CA ASP A 31 -9.81 -11.93 58.32
C ASP A 31 -9.13 -12.35 57.01
N MET A 32 -8.73 -13.63 56.90
CA MET A 32 -8.14 -14.17 55.68
C MET A 32 -9.16 -14.23 54.54
N ALA A 33 -10.41 -14.63 54.82
CA ALA A 33 -11.48 -14.66 53.83
C ALA A 33 -11.87 -13.25 53.36
N ILE A 34 -11.91 -12.27 54.26
CA ILE A 34 -12.18 -10.86 53.94
C ILE A 34 -11.09 -10.30 53.02
N ASN A 35 -9.82 -10.50 53.38
CA ASN A 35 -8.69 -10.04 52.55
C ASN A 35 -8.69 -10.68 51.16
N LEU A 36 -9.05 -11.96 51.06
CA LEU A 36 -9.17 -12.67 49.78
C LEU A 36 -10.29 -12.06 48.92
N LEU A 37 -11.46 -11.81 49.50
CA LEU A 37 -12.59 -11.20 48.80
C LEU A 37 -12.27 -9.76 48.35
N GLN A 38 -11.58 -8.99 49.18
CA GLN A 38 -11.13 -7.64 48.83
C GLN A 38 -10.15 -7.68 47.66
N THR A 39 -9.15 -8.57 47.71
CA THR A 39 -8.18 -8.72 46.61
C THR A 39 -8.86 -9.16 45.31
N GLN A 40 -9.84 -10.05 45.38
CA GLN A 40 -10.62 -10.47 44.21
C GLN A 40 -11.44 -9.32 43.61
N LEU A 41 -12.04 -8.47 44.45
CA LEU A 41 -12.77 -7.29 44.00
C LEU A 41 -11.82 -6.30 43.30
N GLU A 42 -10.69 -5.96 43.93
CA GLU A 42 -9.70 -5.04 43.37
C GLU A 42 -9.15 -5.55 42.02
N LEU A 43 -8.81 -6.83 41.92
CA LEU A 43 -8.38 -7.44 40.66
C LEU A 43 -9.47 -7.42 39.59
N SER A 44 -10.74 -7.57 39.98
CA SER A 44 -11.86 -7.51 39.04
C SER A 44 -12.05 -6.09 38.49
N LEU A 45 -11.95 -5.07 39.34
CA LEU A 45 -12.03 -3.66 38.93
C LEU A 45 -10.86 -3.27 38.02
N ILE A 46 -9.64 -3.68 38.37
CA ILE A 46 -8.45 -3.45 37.54
C ILE A 46 -8.62 -4.11 36.18
N ARG A 47 -9.13 -5.35 36.14
CA ARG A 47 -9.36 -6.07 34.89
C ARG A 47 -10.37 -5.35 33.99
N GLU A 48 -11.45 -4.84 34.56
CA GLU A 48 -12.48 -4.09 33.82
C GLU A 48 -11.90 -2.81 33.22
N ASP A 49 -11.17 -2.02 34.01
CA ASP A 49 -10.49 -0.80 33.55
C ASP A 49 -9.51 -1.09 32.41
N PHE A 50 -8.68 -2.14 32.53
CA PHE A 50 -7.78 -2.56 31.45
C PHE A 50 -8.54 -2.98 30.19
N GLN A 51 -9.69 -3.65 30.32
CA GLN A 51 -10.50 -4.04 29.15
C GLN A 51 -11.08 -2.82 28.43
N ASP A 52 -11.54 -1.83 29.18
CA ASP A 52 -12.05 -0.58 28.62
C ASP A 52 -10.94 0.22 27.94
N GLN A 53 -9.78 0.37 28.56
CA GLN A 53 -8.62 1.02 27.95
C GLN A 53 -8.15 0.31 26.67
N LEU A 54 -8.12 -1.02 26.66
CA LEU A 54 -7.78 -1.79 25.46
C LEU A 54 -8.83 -1.61 24.35
N ARG A 55 -10.11 -1.51 24.71
CA ARG A 55 -11.19 -1.24 23.75
C ARG A 55 -11.03 0.16 23.14
N GLU A 56 -10.74 1.16 23.95
CA GLU A 56 -10.52 2.54 23.49
C GLU A 56 -9.28 2.64 22.60
N LEU A 57 -8.17 2.03 23.01
CA LEU A 57 -6.95 1.97 22.21
C LEU A 57 -7.21 1.30 20.86
N ARG A 58 -7.90 0.16 20.86
CA ARG A 58 -8.27 -0.54 19.63
C ARG A 58 -9.10 0.34 18.70
N GLN A 59 -10.09 1.06 19.24
CA GLN A 59 -10.89 1.98 18.44
C GLN A 59 -10.06 3.16 17.90
N ALA A 60 -9.16 3.73 18.70
CA ALA A 60 -8.29 4.82 18.27
C ALA A 60 -7.33 4.39 17.15
N VAL A 61 -6.74 3.20 17.28
CA VAL A 61 -5.88 2.60 16.25
C VAL A 61 -6.66 2.32 14.97
N ASN A 62 -7.85 1.72 15.06
CA ASN A 62 -8.69 1.48 13.88
C ASN A 62 -9.02 2.78 13.14
N ARG A 63 -9.42 3.84 13.86
CA ARG A 63 -9.70 5.15 13.24
C ARG A 63 -8.47 5.72 12.51
N HIS A 64 -7.27 5.58 13.08
CA HIS A 64 -6.05 6.02 12.42
C HIS A 64 -5.72 5.19 11.19
N LEU A 65 -5.91 3.87 11.28
CA LEU A 65 -5.67 2.96 10.16
C LEU A 65 -6.65 3.24 9.01
N ASP A 66 -7.92 3.50 9.31
CA ASP A 66 -8.93 3.89 8.33
C ASP A 66 -8.58 5.22 7.65
N ALA A 67 -8.11 6.22 8.42
CA ALA A 67 -7.66 7.49 7.86
C ALA A 67 -6.45 7.33 6.93
N MET A 68 -5.48 6.51 7.33
CA MET A 68 -4.29 6.23 6.51
C MET A 68 -4.65 5.47 5.23
N ASN A 69 -5.59 4.53 5.28
CA ASN A 69 -6.08 3.85 4.09
C ASN A 69 -6.71 4.84 3.11
N LEU A 70 -7.48 5.82 3.61
CA LEU A 70 -8.09 6.84 2.76
C LEU A 70 -7.04 7.73 2.08
N GLU A 71 -5.97 8.09 2.78
CA GLU A 71 -4.83 8.82 2.17
C GLU A 71 -4.13 7.99 1.09
N VAL A 72 -3.93 6.68 1.34
CA VAL A 72 -3.34 5.77 0.35
C VAL A 72 -4.23 5.64 -0.89
N ASP A 73 -5.54 5.56 -0.70
CA ASP A 73 -6.51 5.51 -1.80
C ASP A 73 -6.48 6.80 -2.64
N ASP A 74 -6.37 7.97 -2.00
CA ASP A 74 -6.25 9.27 -2.69
C ASP A 74 -4.95 9.34 -3.52
N VAL A 75 -3.83 8.90 -2.95
CA VAL A 75 -2.55 8.81 -3.68
C VAL A 75 -2.66 7.87 -4.87
N HIS A 76 -3.30 6.71 -4.71
CA HIS A 76 -3.49 5.75 -5.80
C HIS A 76 -4.39 6.32 -6.91
N ALA A 77 -5.47 7.03 -6.55
CA ALA A 77 -6.31 7.73 -7.51
C ALA A 77 -5.52 8.81 -8.29
N GLY A 78 -4.73 9.62 -7.58
CA GLY A 78 -3.87 10.63 -8.21
C GLY A 78 -2.82 10.02 -9.15
N GLN A 79 -2.23 8.88 -8.79
CA GLN A 79 -1.29 8.16 -9.66
C GLN A 79 -1.97 7.65 -10.93
N LEU A 80 -3.20 7.14 -10.83
CA LEU A 80 -3.98 6.69 -11.97
C LEU A 80 -4.27 7.86 -12.93
N ASP A 81 -4.66 9.01 -12.40
CA ASP A 81 -4.93 10.21 -13.18
C ASP A 81 -3.68 10.72 -13.91
N ILE A 82 -2.54 10.77 -13.22
CA ILE A 82 -1.26 11.15 -13.82
C ILE A 82 -0.87 10.15 -14.92
N SER A 83 -1.02 8.86 -14.67
CA SER A 83 -0.72 7.81 -15.65
C SER A 83 -1.57 7.96 -16.91
N ASN A 84 -2.87 8.21 -16.76
CA ASN A 84 -3.79 8.46 -17.86
C ASN A 84 -3.39 9.72 -18.65
N MET A 85 -3.08 10.82 -17.95
CA MET A 85 -2.63 12.06 -18.58
C MET A 85 -1.33 11.85 -19.39
N VAL A 86 -0.37 11.10 -18.85
CA VAL A 86 0.88 10.78 -19.56
C VAL A 86 0.61 9.92 -20.79
N ALA A 87 -0.30 8.95 -20.69
CA ALA A 87 -0.69 8.12 -21.82
C ALA A 87 -1.35 8.94 -22.94
N ASP A 88 -2.26 9.85 -22.59
CA ASP A 88 -2.91 10.75 -23.55
C ASP A 88 -1.91 11.69 -24.21
N LEU A 89 -1.02 12.31 -23.42
CA LEU A 89 0.02 13.18 -23.94
C LEU A 89 0.95 12.44 -24.92
N LYS A 90 1.34 11.21 -24.59
CA LYS A 90 2.12 10.35 -25.50
C LYS A 90 1.36 10.10 -26.80
N ASN A 91 0.08 9.77 -26.74
CA ASN A 91 -0.75 9.54 -27.93
C ASN A 91 -0.84 10.80 -28.79
N HIS A 92 -1.00 11.97 -28.17
CA HIS A 92 -1.01 13.25 -28.86
C HIS A 92 0.33 13.51 -29.56
N PHE A 93 1.46 13.26 -28.90
CA PHE A 93 2.79 13.38 -29.53
C PHE A 93 2.97 12.44 -30.71
N VAL A 94 2.55 11.18 -30.60
CA VAL A 94 2.61 10.20 -31.70
C VAL A 94 1.75 10.68 -32.89
N SER A 95 0.55 11.17 -32.63
CA SER A 95 -0.33 11.75 -33.64
C SER A 95 0.32 12.96 -34.34
N LEU A 96 0.90 13.88 -33.55
CA LEU A 96 1.56 15.07 -34.06
C LEU A 96 2.78 14.73 -34.92
N GLN A 97 3.61 13.76 -34.49
CA GLN A 97 4.72 13.25 -35.29
C GLN A 97 4.24 12.67 -36.62
N GLY A 98 3.18 11.86 -36.61
CA GLY A 98 2.58 11.32 -37.83
C GLY A 98 2.07 12.42 -38.77
N ALA A 99 1.40 13.44 -38.23
CA ALA A 99 0.94 14.60 -39.00
C ALA A 99 2.10 15.41 -39.59
N TYR A 100 3.14 15.66 -38.80
CA TYR A 100 4.35 16.37 -39.24
C TYR A 100 5.06 15.62 -40.37
N VAL A 101 5.32 14.32 -40.20
CA VAL A 101 5.93 13.48 -41.24
C VAL A 101 5.10 13.53 -42.52
N LYS A 102 3.76 13.38 -42.42
CA LYS A 102 2.87 13.47 -43.57
C LYS A 102 2.96 14.82 -44.28
N MET A 103 3.03 15.93 -43.52
CA MET A 103 3.18 17.27 -44.07
C MET A 103 4.51 17.43 -44.83
N VAL A 104 5.62 17.06 -44.21
CA VAL A 104 6.96 17.14 -44.82
C VAL A 104 7.04 16.32 -46.11
N PHE A 105 6.53 15.09 -46.11
CA PHE A 105 6.50 14.27 -47.31
C PHE A 105 5.61 14.86 -48.42
N LYS A 106 4.46 15.43 -48.06
CA LYS A 106 3.55 16.07 -49.03
C LYS A 106 4.20 17.30 -49.66
N ASP A 107 4.85 18.14 -48.87
CA ASP A 107 5.56 19.32 -49.35
C ASP A 107 6.74 18.94 -50.25
N ASN A 108 7.50 17.92 -49.89
CA ASN A 108 8.62 17.47 -50.70
C ASN A 108 8.15 16.90 -52.06
N LYS A 109 7.04 16.14 -52.06
CA LYS A 109 6.38 15.68 -53.31
C LYS A 109 5.95 16.85 -54.18
N ARG A 110 5.33 17.89 -53.59
CA ARG A 110 4.88 19.09 -54.32
C ARG A 110 6.06 19.86 -54.93
N LYS A 111 7.14 20.07 -54.18
CA LYS A 111 8.36 20.73 -54.67
C LYS A 111 8.99 19.97 -55.84
N LYS A 112 9.11 18.64 -55.71
CA LYS A 112 9.64 17.78 -56.78
C LYS A 112 8.79 17.87 -58.06
N LEU A 113 7.47 17.86 -57.93
CA LEU A 113 6.56 18.02 -59.06
C LEU A 113 6.74 19.38 -59.77
N MET A 114 6.80 20.48 -59.02
CA MET A 114 7.04 21.82 -59.58
C MET A 114 8.37 21.88 -60.36
N TYR A 115 9.42 21.29 -59.81
CA TYR A 115 10.73 21.24 -60.47
C TYR A 115 10.68 20.46 -61.80
N CYS A 116 10.02 19.29 -61.81
CA CYS A 116 9.83 18.52 -63.04
C CYS A 116 9.03 19.29 -64.11
N VAL A 117 7.93 19.94 -63.72
CA VAL A 117 7.13 20.76 -64.65
C VAL A 117 7.95 21.93 -65.20
N GLY A 118 8.75 22.59 -64.36
CA GLY A 118 9.65 23.66 -64.78
C GLY A 118 10.67 23.19 -65.83
N ILE A 119 11.34 22.05 -65.60
CA ILE A 119 12.28 21.48 -66.58
C ILE A 119 11.57 21.17 -67.89
N VAL A 120 10.42 20.47 -67.85
CA VAL A 120 9.68 20.13 -69.07
C VAL A 120 9.25 21.38 -69.82
N GLY A 121 8.80 22.42 -69.11
CA GLY A 121 8.43 23.71 -69.71
C GLY A 121 9.60 24.42 -70.40
N VAL A 122 10.78 24.43 -69.78
CA VAL A 122 11.98 25.03 -70.40
C VAL A 122 12.41 24.24 -71.64
N VAL A 123 12.43 22.91 -71.55
CA VAL A 123 12.82 22.06 -72.69
C VAL A 123 11.83 22.20 -73.84
N SER A 124 10.52 22.17 -73.57
CA SER A 124 9.50 22.32 -74.60
C SER A 124 9.54 23.69 -75.25
N ALA A 125 9.68 24.77 -74.46
CA ALA A 125 9.86 26.12 -75.00
C ALA A 125 11.11 26.23 -75.88
N SER A 126 12.22 25.63 -75.46
CA SER A 126 13.47 25.62 -76.24
C SER A 126 13.31 24.91 -77.58
N VAL A 127 12.65 23.75 -77.60
CA VAL A 127 12.36 22.99 -78.82
C VAL A 127 11.44 23.78 -79.76
N VAL A 128 10.38 24.39 -79.23
CA VAL A 128 9.47 25.22 -80.03
C VAL A 128 10.21 26.42 -80.64
N THR A 129 11.03 27.10 -79.85
CA THR A 129 11.83 28.24 -80.32
C THR A 129 12.80 27.78 -81.42
N TYR A 130 13.47 26.65 -81.24
CA TYR A 130 14.35 26.08 -82.27
C TYR A 130 13.62 25.74 -83.58
N LEU A 131 12.40 25.20 -83.50
CA LEU A 131 11.59 24.86 -84.68
C LEU A 131 11.03 26.10 -85.40
N VAL A 132 10.74 27.18 -84.69
CA VAL A 132 10.17 28.42 -85.27
C VAL A 132 11.23 29.30 -85.93
N PHE A 133 12.46 29.31 -85.41
CA PHE A 133 13.56 30.15 -85.91
C PHE A 133 14.54 29.40 -86.83
N LYS A 134 14.18 28.20 -87.28
CA LYS A 134 14.91 27.41 -88.29
C LYS A 134 14.12 27.36 -89.58
#